data_AF-A0A495ZZ62-F1
#
_entry.id   AF-A0A495ZZ62-F1
#
_cell.length_a   1.000
_cell.length_b   1.000
_cell.length_c   1.000
_cell.angle_alpha   90.00
_cell.angle_beta   90.00
_cell.angle_gamma   90.00
#
_symmetry.space_group_name_H-M   'P 1'
#
loop_
_entity.id
_entity.type
_entity.pdbx_description
1 polymer ?
#
loop_
_entity_poly.entity_id
_entity_poly.type
_entity_poly.pdbx_seq_one_letter_code
_entity_poly.pdbx_strand_id
1 'polypeptide(L)'
;MQVNPQQLIDDGYVVLRQVVPPDQLEALRTSFETLLERQKVVWARERKPDEKPGGVWTTSAQPRVFFDEVVDAATANTVEFCLHENTLGVSRQLMRAPDAAITLMALMCNPVRDHGPASWHRDIDPTVQAPLRGMQMDYVKNGPGYVQWNIPLYDDSVFWLVPRSYCRPNTPEEHQHLLTRPQEPIPGGIPIELSAGDGVVYSHMGLHWGSNYSTKLRRTVHLGYRAFGGDSYPIVDHFYWNLKFTQHLPAKARSQFEHFFQLQQQQSDVIEATFHAIRNKDANGFRSGVAKLHPGEEERMVAVVFLSKLADKVHKLKDPEISKLPIEERIGAISAHRLNFHLYEDFADRFSAEAAEDIWKRFSTLYEKIGAEIARSVSDRTSRVMCYQLTDMPANFEVADFIRSW
;
A
#
# COMPACT_ATOMS: atom_id res chain seq x y z
N MET A 1 5.31 -22.21 5.74
CA MET A 1 4.20 -22.71 4.90
C MET A 1 4.60 -22.67 3.43
N GLN A 2 4.19 -23.65 2.61
CA GLN A 2 4.43 -23.64 1.15
C GLN A 2 3.16 -23.22 0.42
N VAL A 3 3.30 -22.38 -0.60
CA VAL A 3 2.16 -21.84 -1.38
C VAL A 3 2.45 -21.92 -2.87
N ASN A 4 1.39 -21.95 -3.68
CA ASN A 4 1.51 -21.83 -5.13
C ASN A 4 1.27 -20.37 -5.55
N PRO A 5 2.28 -19.63 -6.03
CA PRO A 5 2.10 -18.25 -6.49
C PRO A 5 1.06 -18.12 -7.61
N GLN A 6 0.88 -19.18 -8.42
CA GLN A 6 -0.11 -19.16 -9.49
C GLN A 6 -1.54 -19.04 -8.97
N GLN A 7 -1.84 -19.54 -7.77
CA GLN A 7 -3.18 -19.42 -7.18
C GLN A 7 -3.56 -17.94 -6.96
N LEU A 8 -2.60 -17.12 -6.51
CA LEU A 8 -2.83 -15.69 -6.34
C LEU A 8 -3.12 -15.01 -7.70
N ILE A 9 -2.47 -15.45 -8.78
CA ILE A 9 -2.75 -14.96 -10.13
C ILE A 9 -4.12 -15.44 -10.62
N ASP A 10 -4.47 -16.70 -10.39
CA ASP A 10 -5.70 -17.26 -10.94
C ASP A 10 -6.95 -16.69 -10.26
N ASP A 11 -6.87 -16.43 -8.95
CA ASP A 11 -8.02 -16.06 -8.11
C ASP A 11 -7.98 -14.60 -7.62
N GLY A 12 -6.79 -14.02 -7.47
CA GLY A 12 -6.57 -12.71 -6.84
C GLY A 12 -6.43 -12.75 -5.32
N TYR A 13 -6.54 -13.94 -4.72
CA TYR A 13 -6.38 -14.17 -3.29
C TYR A 13 -5.96 -15.62 -2.99
N VAL A 14 -5.47 -15.86 -1.78
CA VAL A 14 -5.17 -17.19 -1.23
C VAL A 14 -5.63 -17.23 0.23
N VAL A 15 -6.41 -18.24 0.61
CA VAL A 15 -6.75 -18.51 2.01
C VAL A 15 -5.81 -19.55 2.56
N LEU A 16 -5.25 -19.26 3.73
CA LEU A 16 -4.24 -20.07 4.40
C LEU A 16 -4.72 -20.39 5.81
N ARG A 17 -4.68 -21.67 6.18
CA ARG A 17 -5.15 -22.12 7.49
C ARG A 17 -4.02 -22.06 8.51
N GLN A 18 -4.34 -21.70 9.74
CA GLN A 18 -3.39 -21.66 10.87
C GLN A 18 -2.10 -20.87 10.55
N VAL A 19 -2.25 -19.70 9.93
CA VAL A 19 -1.16 -18.75 9.70
C VAL A 19 -0.54 -18.36 11.04
N VAL A 20 -1.40 -18.06 12.02
CA VAL A 20 -1.04 -18.06 13.44
C VAL A 20 -1.01 -19.52 13.91
N PRO A 21 0.15 -20.03 14.36
CA PRO A 21 0.21 -21.35 14.97
C PRO A 21 -0.75 -21.44 16.18
N PRO A 22 -1.53 -22.54 16.34
CA PRO A 22 -2.55 -22.63 17.39
C PRO A 22 -2.00 -22.41 18.81
N ASP A 23 -0.77 -22.83 19.07
CA ASP A 23 -0.06 -22.67 20.34
C ASP A 23 0.38 -21.21 20.61
N GLN A 24 0.37 -20.34 19.60
CA GLN A 24 0.73 -18.92 19.71
C GLN A 24 -0.49 -17.98 19.77
N LEU A 25 -1.69 -18.48 19.45
CA LEU A 25 -2.88 -17.65 19.28
C LEU A 25 -3.26 -16.87 20.55
N GLU A 26 -3.30 -17.53 21.71
CA GLU A 26 -3.65 -16.88 22.98
C GLU A 26 -2.62 -15.83 23.43
N ALA A 27 -1.34 -16.13 23.24
CA ALA A 27 -0.27 -15.19 23.54
C ALA A 27 -0.36 -13.94 22.65
N LEU A 28 -0.65 -14.12 21.36
CA LEU A 28 -0.86 -13.00 20.44
C LEU A 28 -2.12 -12.20 20.79
N ARG A 29 -3.24 -12.84 21.12
CA ARG A 29 -4.46 -12.14 21.59
C ARG A 29 -4.14 -11.22 22.77
N THR A 30 -3.41 -11.74 23.77
CA THR A 30 -3.05 -10.99 24.98
C THR A 30 -2.15 -9.79 24.64
N SER A 31 -1.11 -9.98 23.82
CA SER A 31 -0.24 -8.89 23.40
C SER A 31 -0.99 -7.84 22.58
N PHE A 32 -1.88 -8.24 21.67
CA PHE A 32 -2.66 -7.30 20.86
C PHE A 32 -3.69 -6.50 21.66
N GLU A 33 -4.34 -7.10 22.66
CA GLU A 33 -5.18 -6.32 23.58
C GLU A 33 -4.34 -5.32 24.38
N THR A 34 -3.13 -5.69 24.79
CA THR A 34 -2.20 -4.77 25.46
C THR A 34 -1.85 -3.57 24.57
N LEU A 35 -1.55 -3.81 23.28
CA LEU A 35 -1.33 -2.73 22.31
C LEU A 35 -2.56 -1.85 22.12
N LEU A 36 -3.75 -2.45 22.06
CA LEU A 36 -5.01 -1.71 21.96
C LEU A 36 -5.24 -0.80 23.17
N GLU A 37 -5.02 -1.29 24.40
CA GLU A 37 -5.16 -0.47 25.60
C GLU A 37 -4.19 0.73 25.59
N ARG A 38 -2.96 0.53 25.13
CA ARG A 38 -1.98 1.63 24.93
C ARG A 38 -2.47 2.63 23.88
N GLN A 39 -2.98 2.15 22.75
CA GLN A 39 -3.48 3.01 21.68
C GLN A 39 -4.73 3.80 22.10
N LYS A 40 -5.60 3.25 22.96
CA LYS A 40 -6.74 3.98 23.53
C LYS A 40 -6.30 5.21 24.33
N VAL A 41 -5.20 5.12 25.07
CA VAL A 41 -4.62 6.28 25.79
C VAL A 41 -4.17 7.35 24.79
N VAL A 42 -3.50 6.95 23.70
CA VAL A 42 -3.07 7.87 22.63
C VAL A 42 -4.27 8.56 22.00
N TRP A 43 -5.27 7.82 21.55
CA TRP A 43 -6.48 8.39 20.94
C TRP A 43 -7.28 9.30 21.87
N ALA A 44 -7.35 8.97 23.17
CA ALA A 44 -8.00 9.83 24.14
C ALA A 44 -7.28 11.17 24.34
N ARG A 45 -5.94 11.17 24.20
CA ARG A 45 -5.10 12.38 24.29
C ARG A 45 -5.16 13.22 23.02
N GLU A 46 -5.23 12.59 21.85
CA GLU A 46 -5.22 13.25 20.54
C GLU A 46 -6.60 13.75 20.08
N ARG A 47 -7.66 13.41 20.81
CA ARG A 47 -9.02 13.82 20.48
C ARG A 47 -9.11 15.35 20.35
N LYS A 48 -9.89 15.81 19.38
CA LYS A 48 -10.24 17.22 19.27
C LYS A 48 -11.18 17.64 20.42
N PRO A 49 -11.23 18.94 20.79
CA PRO A 49 -12.07 19.40 21.90
C PRO A 49 -13.56 19.03 21.78
N ASP A 50 -14.07 18.96 20.56
CA ASP A 50 -15.45 18.61 20.19
C ASP A 50 -15.71 17.11 20.01
N GLU A 51 -14.66 16.28 20.02
CA GLU A 51 -14.78 14.83 19.88
C GLU A 51 -15.16 14.15 21.20
N LYS A 52 -15.90 13.04 21.07
CA LYS A 52 -16.34 12.21 22.21
C LYS A 52 -15.14 11.73 23.05
N PRO A 53 -15.33 11.53 24.37
CA PRO A 53 -14.31 10.92 25.23
C PRO A 53 -13.80 9.60 24.63
N GLY A 54 -12.49 9.38 24.63
CA GLY A 54 -11.84 8.21 24.03
C GLY A 54 -11.45 8.35 22.55
N GLY A 55 -11.79 9.48 21.89
CA GLY A 55 -11.33 9.81 20.54
C GLY A 55 -11.71 8.74 19.52
N VAL A 56 -10.76 8.38 18.65
CA VAL A 56 -10.91 7.40 17.55
C VAL A 56 -11.54 6.07 18.01
N TRP A 57 -11.22 5.60 19.22
CA TRP A 57 -11.81 4.36 19.76
C TRP A 57 -13.34 4.39 19.79
N THR A 58 -13.92 5.56 20.07
CA THR A 58 -15.37 5.73 20.22
C THR A 58 -16.07 6.19 18.95
N THR A 59 -15.35 6.83 18.03
CA THR A 59 -15.93 7.48 16.86
C THR A 59 -15.78 6.66 15.58
N SER A 60 -14.69 5.89 15.44
CA SER A 60 -14.35 5.17 14.22
C SER A 60 -15.16 3.88 14.03
N ALA A 61 -15.57 3.62 12.77
CA ALA A 61 -16.15 2.35 12.36
C ALA A 61 -15.14 1.19 12.37
N GLN A 62 -13.84 1.51 12.31
CA GLN A 62 -12.76 0.52 12.36
C GLN A 62 -11.53 1.14 13.05
N PRO A 63 -11.49 1.18 14.39
CA PRO A 63 -10.32 1.65 15.12
C PRO A 63 -9.09 0.81 14.72
N ARG A 64 -7.98 1.47 14.37
CA ARG A 64 -6.79 0.82 13.81
C ARG A 64 -5.54 1.14 14.62
N VAL A 65 -5.00 0.14 15.31
CA VAL A 65 -3.73 0.27 16.03
C VAL A 65 -2.58 0.09 15.04
N PHE A 66 -1.61 1.00 15.00
CA PHE A 66 -0.35 0.84 14.26
C PHE A 66 0.73 0.38 15.25
N PHE A 67 1.23 -0.84 15.11
CA PHE A 67 1.96 -1.51 16.22
C PHE A 67 3.30 -0.86 16.51
N ASP A 68 3.95 -0.36 15.47
CA ASP A 68 5.23 0.33 15.58
C ASP A 68 5.16 1.56 16.48
N GLU A 69 3.98 2.18 16.66
CA GLU A 69 3.83 3.35 17.51
C GLU A 69 3.67 3.02 19.02
N VAL A 70 3.29 1.78 19.36
CA VAL A 70 2.90 1.40 20.75
C VAL A 70 3.53 0.09 21.26
N VAL A 71 4.38 -0.55 20.46
CA VAL A 71 5.10 -1.77 20.84
C VAL A 71 6.22 -1.49 21.83
N ASP A 72 6.37 -2.40 22.80
CA ASP A 72 7.54 -2.48 23.66
C ASP A 72 8.06 -3.94 23.73
N ALA A 73 9.06 -4.17 24.59
CA ALA A 73 9.65 -5.50 24.74
C ALA A 73 8.64 -6.57 25.20
N ALA A 74 7.60 -6.21 25.96
CA ALA A 74 6.60 -7.16 26.45
C ALA A 74 5.64 -7.62 25.34
N THR A 75 5.45 -6.80 24.30
CA THR A 75 4.59 -7.11 23.15
C THR A 75 5.38 -7.36 21.87
N ALA A 76 6.71 -7.55 21.94
CA ALA A 76 7.55 -7.72 20.76
C ALA A 76 7.12 -8.89 19.86
N ASN A 77 6.49 -9.91 20.45
CA ASN A 77 5.93 -11.06 19.74
C ASN A 77 4.92 -10.67 18.64
N THR A 78 4.22 -9.55 18.75
CA THR A 78 3.29 -9.08 17.70
C THR A 78 4.03 -8.67 16.44
N VAL A 79 5.21 -8.07 16.59
CA VAL A 79 6.07 -7.67 15.47
C VAL A 79 6.83 -8.87 14.93
N GLU A 80 7.34 -9.75 15.80
CA GLU A 80 8.01 -10.99 15.38
C GLU A 80 7.07 -11.89 14.55
N PHE A 81 5.78 -11.92 14.87
CA PHE A 81 4.78 -12.62 14.06
C PHE A 81 4.69 -12.09 12.61
N CYS A 82 4.91 -10.80 12.40
CA CYS A 82 4.96 -10.20 11.06
C CYS A 82 6.21 -10.63 10.28
N LEU A 83 7.25 -11.13 10.95
CA LEU A 83 8.48 -11.66 10.34
C LEU A 83 8.45 -13.18 10.14
N HIS A 84 7.37 -13.85 10.54
CA HIS A 84 7.27 -15.29 10.53
C HIS A 84 7.25 -15.88 9.11
N GLU A 85 7.70 -17.12 8.93
CA GLU A 85 7.68 -17.82 7.64
C GLU A 85 6.25 -18.07 7.11
N ASN A 86 5.23 -17.98 7.97
CA ASN A 86 3.82 -18.09 7.57
C ASN A 86 3.25 -16.76 7.05
N THR A 87 3.95 -15.64 7.24
CA THR A 87 3.54 -14.31 6.77
C THR A 87 4.57 -13.77 5.78
N LEU A 88 5.73 -13.29 6.24
CA LEU A 88 6.83 -12.80 5.40
C LEU A 88 7.31 -13.87 4.41
N GLY A 89 7.53 -15.10 4.88
CA GLY A 89 8.00 -16.21 4.03
C GLY A 89 7.01 -16.60 2.93
N VAL A 90 5.71 -16.55 3.22
CA VAL A 90 4.64 -16.75 2.24
C VAL A 90 4.57 -15.60 1.25
N SER A 91 4.60 -14.35 1.73
CA SER A 91 4.58 -13.16 0.87
C SER A 91 5.73 -13.17 -0.13
N ARG A 92 6.93 -13.55 0.31
CA ARG A 92 8.10 -13.71 -0.56
C ARG A 92 7.88 -14.75 -1.67
N GLN A 93 7.31 -15.91 -1.33
CA GLN A 93 6.97 -16.94 -2.32
C GLN A 93 5.96 -16.41 -3.35
N LEU A 94 4.86 -15.80 -2.88
CA LEU A 94 3.78 -15.30 -3.74
C LEU A 94 4.24 -14.20 -4.70
N MET A 95 5.11 -13.31 -4.23
CA MET A 95 5.71 -12.24 -5.05
C MET A 95 6.89 -12.71 -5.90
N ARG A 96 7.32 -13.98 -5.75
CA ARG A 96 8.49 -14.56 -6.43
C ARG A 96 9.76 -13.70 -6.29
N ALA A 97 9.92 -13.05 -5.14
CA ALA A 97 10.99 -12.10 -4.90
C ALA A 97 12.11 -12.75 -4.07
N PRO A 98 13.39 -12.39 -4.30
CA PRO A 98 14.49 -12.83 -3.43
C PRO A 98 14.32 -12.28 -2.00
N ASP A 99 13.81 -11.05 -1.89
CA ASP A 99 13.55 -10.37 -0.63
C ASP A 99 12.17 -9.70 -0.61
N ALA A 100 11.64 -9.53 0.59
CA ALA A 100 10.39 -8.82 0.85
C ALA A 100 10.49 -8.05 2.16
N ALA A 101 9.76 -6.95 2.27
CA ALA A 101 9.72 -6.15 3.50
C ALA A 101 8.28 -5.85 3.91
N ILE A 102 8.05 -5.76 5.22
CA ILE A 102 6.78 -5.30 5.78
C ILE A 102 6.62 -3.82 5.47
N THR A 103 5.51 -3.41 4.85
CA THR A 103 5.17 -1.99 4.66
C THR A 103 4.31 -1.46 5.78
N LEU A 104 3.33 -2.25 6.24
CA LEU A 104 2.29 -1.85 7.17
C LEU A 104 2.08 -2.93 8.24
N MET A 105 1.95 -2.50 9.49
CA MET A 105 1.60 -3.35 10.65
C MET A 105 0.42 -2.73 11.38
N ALA A 106 -0.78 -3.29 11.21
CA ALA A 106 -1.99 -2.72 11.79
C ALA A 106 -2.93 -3.77 12.39
N LEU A 107 -3.68 -3.40 13.45
CA LEU A 107 -4.74 -4.23 14.05
C LEU A 107 -6.05 -3.49 13.83
N MET A 108 -6.89 -4.05 12.97
CA MET A 108 -8.25 -3.59 12.79
C MET A 108 -9.10 -4.16 13.93
N CYS A 109 -9.71 -3.27 14.70
CA CYS A 109 -10.57 -3.63 15.83
C CYS A 109 -12.05 -3.45 15.46
N ASN A 110 -12.94 -4.20 16.10
CA ASN A 110 -14.36 -3.87 16.06
C ASN A 110 -14.63 -2.51 16.73
N PRO A 111 -15.62 -1.75 16.24
CA PRO A 111 -16.07 -0.52 16.88
C PRO A 111 -16.84 -0.79 18.18
N VAL A 112 -17.05 0.28 18.97
CA VAL A 112 -17.85 0.25 20.22
C VAL A 112 -19.35 0.43 19.99
N ARG A 113 -19.76 0.77 18.76
CA ARG A 113 -21.15 0.89 18.32
C ARG A 113 -21.27 0.33 16.91
N ASP A 114 -22.48 -0.01 16.50
CA ASP A 114 -22.71 -0.48 15.13
C ASP A 114 -22.55 0.67 14.12
N HIS A 115 -21.77 0.42 13.07
CA HIS A 115 -21.57 1.32 11.94
C HIS A 115 -22.07 0.73 10.61
N GLY A 116 -22.56 -0.51 10.63
CA GLY A 116 -23.03 -1.21 9.45
C GLY A 116 -21.92 -1.51 8.43
N PRO A 117 -22.30 -1.80 7.18
CA PRO A 117 -21.35 -2.11 6.09
C PRO A 117 -20.46 -0.93 5.68
N ALA A 118 -19.24 -1.25 5.24
CA ALA A 118 -18.39 -0.33 4.47
C ALA A 118 -18.98 -0.08 3.07
N SER A 119 -18.29 0.72 2.25
CA SER A 119 -18.49 0.71 0.80
C SER A 119 -17.50 -0.23 0.12
N TRP A 120 -17.91 -0.96 -0.92
CA TRP A 120 -17.00 -1.71 -1.79
C TRP A 120 -15.91 -0.80 -2.37
N HIS A 121 -14.66 -1.26 -2.38
CA HIS A 121 -13.53 -0.48 -2.87
C HIS A 121 -12.33 -1.33 -3.30
N ARG A 122 -11.36 -0.66 -3.91
CA ARG A 122 -9.99 -1.13 -4.12
C ARG A 122 -9.05 -0.28 -3.26
N ASP A 123 -7.95 -0.86 -2.77
CA ASP A 123 -6.96 -0.15 -1.97
C ASP A 123 -5.93 0.58 -2.85
N ILE A 124 -6.44 1.23 -3.90
CA ILE A 124 -5.69 2.06 -4.85
C ILE A 124 -6.52 3.29 -5.22
N ASP A 125 -5.85 4.31 -5.74
CA ASP A 125 -6.45 5.45 -6.42
C ASP A 125 -5.75 5.65 -7.78
N PRO A 126 -6.38 5.16 -8.87
CA PRO A 126 -5.82 5.27 -10.22
C PRO A 126 -5.62 6.72 -10.70
N THR A 127 -6.35 7.68 -10.12
CA THR A 127 -6.24 9.09 -10.55
C THR A 127 -5.01 9.78 -9.97
N VAL A 128 -4.49 9.26 -8.86
CA VAL A 128 -3.31 9.79 -8.17
C VAL A 128 -2.07 8.97 -8.51
N GLN A 129 -2.20 7.63 -8.52
CA GLN A 129 -1.06 6.72 -8.61
C GLN A 129 -0.63 6.48 -10.05
N ALA A 130 -1.40 5.71 -10.82
CA ALA A 130 -1.17 5.45 -12.24
C ALA A 130 -2.46 4.95 -12.91
N PRO A 131 -2.56 5.00 -14.25
CA PRO A 131 -3.71 4.45 -14.96
C PRO A 131 -3.99 2.99 -14.57
N LEU A 132 -5.26 2.70 -14.26
CA LEU A 132 -5.70 1.41 -13.72
C LEU A 132 -5.27 0.26 -14.62
N ARG A 133 -5.45 0.40 -15.95
CA ARG A 133 -5.14 -0.67 -16.90
C ARG A 133 -3.66 -1.08 -16.85
N GLY A 134 -2.76 -0.09 -16.80
CA GLY A 134 -1.33 -0.33 -16.72
C GLY A 134 -0.96 -1.13 -15.47
N MET A 135 -1.44 -0.69 -14.31
CA MET A 135 -1.17 -1.40 -13.04
C MET A 135 -1.70 -2.83 -13.04
N GLN A 136 -2.88 -3.06 -13.63
CA GLN A 136 -3.46 -4.40 -13.75
C GLN A 136 -2.69 -5.30 -14.70
N MET A 137 -2.25 -4.78 -15.84
CA MET A 137 -1.45 -5.54 -16.81
C MET A 137 -0.06 -5.84 -16.26
N ASP A 138 0.58 -4.89 -15.58
CA ASP A 138 1.87 -5.12 -14.94
C ASP A 138 1.79 -6.27 -13.93
N TYR A 139 0.77 -6.28 -13.08
CA TYR A 139 0.53 -7.38 -12.15
C TYR A 139 0.34 -8.72 -12.86
N VAL A 140 -0.40 -8.76 -13.98
CA VAL A 140 -0.66 -9.99 -14.74
C VAL A 140 0.61 -10.51 -15.42
N LYS A 141 1.46 -9.61 -15.95
CA LYS A 141 2.65 -9.97 -16.72
C LYS A 141 3.86 -10.28 -15.84
N ASN A 142 4.07 -9.47 -14.81
CA ASN A 142 5.27 -9.49 -13.98
C ASN A 142 5.00 -10.00 -12.55
N GLY A 143 3.74 -10.29 -12.21
CA GLY A 143 3.34 -10.75 -10.89
C GLY A 143 3.23 -9.63 -9.85
N PRO A 144 2.88 -9.97 -8.59
CA PRO A 144 2.70 -8.96 -7.55
C PRO A 144 4.03 -8.40 -7.04
N GLY A 145 4.19 -7.08 -7.13
CA GLY A 145 5.18 -6.35 -6.32
C GLY A 145 4.73 -6.10 -4.87
N TYR A 146 3.44 -6.30 -4.57
CA TYR A 146 2.85 -6.04 -3.25
C TYR A 146 1.66 -6.97 -2.96
N VAL A 147 1.55 -7.43 -1.70
CA VAL A 147 0.43 -8.23 -1.20
C VAL A 147 -0.09 -7.71 0.14
N GLN A 148 -1.40 -7.84 0.35
CA GLN A 148 -2.07 -7.48 1.62
C GLN A 148 -2.60 -8.71 2.33
N TRP A 149 -2.65 -8.63 3.65
CA TRP A 149 -3.12 -9.70 4.52
C TRP A 149 -4.23 -9.24 5.44
N ASN A 150 -5.19 -10.14 5.68
CA ASN A 150 -6.10 -10.09 6.82
C ASN A 150 -5.99 -11.42 7.57
N ILE A 151 -5.60 -11.36 8.85
CA ILE A 151 -5.38 -12.52 9.72
C ILE A 151 -6.20 -12.30 10.99
N PRO A 152 -7.42 -12.85 11.09
CA PRO A 152 -8.27 -12.61 12.24
C PRO A 152 -7.84 -13.48 13.43
N LEU A 153 -7.80 -12.87 14.62
CA LEU A 153 -7.51 -13.58 15.87
C LEU A 153 -8.75 -14.26 16.46
N TYR A 154 -9.92 -14.07 15.85
CA TYR A 154 -11.21 -14.68 16.21
C TYR A 154 -11.93 -15.05 14.92
N ASP A 155 -12.92 -15.94 14.96
CA ASP A 155 -13.65 -16.31 13.74
C ASP A 155 -14.31 -15.10 13.06
N ASP A 156 -14.09 -14.96 11.75
CA ASP A 156 -14.41 -13.77 10.98
C ASP A 156 -14.93 -14.12 9.58
N SER A 157 -16.00 -13.45 9.17
CA SER A 157 -16.63 -13.56 7.85
C SER A 157 -17.04 -12.19 7.28
N VAL A 158 -16.47 -11.12 7.84
CA VAL A 158 -16.80 -9.73 7.45
C VAL A 158 -16.12 -9.34 6.14
N PHE A 159 -14.97 -9.92 5.82
CA PHE A 159 -14.23 -9.60 4.60
C PHE A 159 -14.81 -10.33 3.38
N TRP A 160 -15.20 -9.56 2.38
CA TRP A 160 -15.71 -10.04 1.10
C TRP A 160 -14.81 -9.57 -0.03
N LEU A 161 -14.71 -10.35 -1.10
CA LEU A 161 -13.99 -9.97 -2.31
C LEU A 161 -14.70 -10.44 -3.57
N VAL A 162 -14.42 -9.79 -4.70
CA VAL A 162 -14.78 -10.29 -6.03
C VAL A 162 -13.55 -10.95 -6.65
N PRO A 163 -13.55 -12.29 -6.84
CA PRO A 163 -12.41 -12.98 -7.44
C PRO A 163 -12.07 -12.41 -8.82
N ARG A 164 -10.78 -12.37 -9.15
CA ARG A 164 -10.25 -11.85 -10.43
C ARG A 164 -10.60 -10.40 -10.77
N SER A 165 -11.27 -9.65 -9.89
CA SER A 165 -11.53 -8.23 -10.12
C SER A 165 -10.23 -7.41 -10.18
N TYR A 166 -9.14 -7.90 -9.59
CA TYR A 166 -7.85 -7.23 -9.57
C TYR A 166 -7.21 -7.06 -10.97
N CYS A 167 -7.51 -7.95 -11.94
CA CYS A 167 -6.87 -7.97 -13.26
C CYS A 167 -7.76 -7.42 -14.39
N ARG A 168 -8.86 -6.72 -14.04
CA ARG A 168 -9.78 -6.12 -15.01
C ARG A 168 -10.46 -4.87 -14.46
N PRO A 169 -10.95 -3.97 -15.32
CA PRO A 169 -11.89 -2.96 -14.89
C PRO A 169 -13.16 -3.57 -14.28
N ASN A 170 -13.92 -2.73 -13.60
CA ASN A 170 -15.26 -3.08 -13.16
C ASN A 170 -16.14 -3.39 -14.38
N THR A 171 -17.02 -4.39 -14.28
CA THR A 171 -18.05 -4.60 -15.30
C THR A 171 -19.08 -3.46 -15.24
N PRO A 172 -19.90 -3.24 -16.29
CA PRO A 172 -20.97 -2.26 -16.24
C PRO A 172 -21.95 -2.48 -15.07
N GLU A 173 -22.25 -3.75 -14.76
CA GLU A 173 -23.09 -4.12 -13.61
C GLU A 173 -22.42 -3.78 -12.29
N GLU A 174 -21.14 -4.13 -12.12
CA GLU A 174 -20.40 -3.80 -10.91
C GLU A 174 -20.31 -2.28 -10.72
N HIS A 175 -19.97 -1.55 -11.78
CA HIS A 175 -19.87 -0.09 -11.73
C HIS A 175 -21.20 0.56 -11.33
N GLN A 176 -22.31 0.14 -11.93
CA GLN A 176 -23.64 0.63 -11.57
C GLN A 176 -24.01 0.28 -10.11
N HIS A 177 -23.63 -0.91 -9.64
CA HIS A 177 -23.87 -1.33 -8.26
C HIS A 177 -23.07 -0.48 -7.26
N LEU A 178 -21.79 -0.19 -7.56
CA LEU A 178 -20.98 0.70 -6.73
C LEU A 178 -21.55 2.12 -6.65
N LEU A 179 -22.21 2.61 -7.70
CA LEU A 179 -22.82 3.94 -7.71
C LEU A 179 -24.12 4.00 -6.90
N THR A 180 -24.92 2.94 -6.93
CA THR A 180 -26.31 2.98 -6.42
C THR A 180 -26.49 2.25 -5.09
N ARG A 181 -25.74 1.18 -4.86
CA ARG A 181 -25.85 0.28 -3.69
C ARG A 181 -24.45 -0.16 -3.20
N PRO A 182 -23.52 0.78 -2.91
CA PRO A 182 -22.13 0.46 -2.58
C PRO A 182 -21.94 -0.34 -1.28
N GLN A 183 -22.98 -0.46 -0.47
CA GLN A 183 -22.97 -1.12 0.84
C GLN A 183 -23.81 -2.41 0.85
N GLU A 184 -24.14 -2.96 -0.32
CA GLU A 184 -24.84 -4.23 -0.49
C GLU A 184 -23.93 -5.26 -1.18
N PRO A 185 -24.14 -6.58 -0.98
CA PRO A 185 -23.42 -7.62 -1.71
C PRO A 185 -23.51 -7.41 -3.23
N ILE A 186 -22.36 -7.47 -3.91
CA ILE A 186 -22.28 -7.36 -5.37
C ILE A 186 -22.35 -8.76 -6.01
N PRO A 187 -22.94 -8.91 -7.21
CA PRO A 187 -22.89 -10.17 -7.95
C PRO A 187 -21.43 -10.67 -8.13
N GLY A 188 -21.19 -11.94 -7.81
CA GLY A 188 -19.86 -12.54 -7.85
C GLY A 188 -18.95 -12.22 -6.65
N GLY A 189 -19.38 -11.35 -5.74
CA GLY A 189 -18.73 -11.14 -4.45
C GLY A 189 -18.95 -12.34 -3.53
N ILE A 190 -17.89 -12.82 -2.90
CA ILE A 190 -17.93 -13.95 -1.96
C ILE A 190 -17.43 -13.53 -0.57
N PRO A 191 -18.03 -14.06 0.52
CA PRO A 191 -17.44 -13.96 1.85
C PRO A 191 -16.18 -14.81 1.92
N ILE A 192 -15.16 -14.30 2.62
CA ILE A 192 -13.97 -15.07 2.98
C ILE A 192 -14.11 -15.49 4.45
N GLU A 193 -14.49 -16.74 4.65
CA GLU A 193 -14.69 -17.33 5.98
C GLU A 193 -13.36 -17.83 6.57
N LEU A 194 -12.96 -17.20 7.67
CA LEU A 194 -11.69 -17.44 8.34
C LEU A 194 -11.95 -17.83 9.79
N SER A 195 -11.39 -18.98 10.19
CA SER A 195 -11.30 -19.32 11.61
C SER A 195 -10.21 -18.49 12.28
N ALA A 196 -10.26 -18.39 13.60
CA ALA A 196 -9.21 -17.74 14.37
C ALA A 196 -7.81 -18.29 14.02
N GLY A 197 -6.91 -17.40 13.63
CA GLY A 197 -5.54 -17.74 13.23
C GLY A 197 -5.36 -18.14 11.77
N ASP A 198 -6.42 -18.26 10.98
CA ASP A 198 -6.32 -18.32 9.52
C ASP A 198 -5.88 -16.96 8.95
N GLY A 199 -5.58 -16.91 7.66
CA GLY A 199 -5.32 -15.67 6.96
C GLY A 199 -5.78 -15.71 5.51
N VAL A 200 -6.14 -14.55 4.99
CA VAL A 200 -6.28 -14.33 3.55
C VAL A 200 -5.20 -13.34 3.11
N VAL A 201 -4.48 -13.71 2.06
CA VAL A 201 -3.56 -12.83 1.33
C VAL A 201 -4.15 -12.52 -0.04
N TYR A 202 -4.17 -11.25 -0.43
CA TYR A 202 -4.90 -10.82 -1.62
C TYR A 202 -4.23 -9.63 -2.32
N SER A 203 -4.59 -9.44 -3.59
CA SER A 203 -4.22 -8.24 -4.34
C SER A 203 -4.99 -7.04 -3.82
N HIS A 204 -4.26 -5.99 -3.41
CA HIS A 204 -4.82 -4.70 -3.02
C HIS A 204 -5.65 -4.01 -4.11
N MET A 205 -5.43 -4.39 -5.37
CA MET A 205 -6.23 -3.92 -6.49
C MET A 205 -7.57 -4.63 -6.61
N GLY A 206 -7.80 -5.75 -5.91
CA GLY A 206 -9.08 -6.46 -5.92
C GLY A 206 -10.22 -5.64 -5.29
N LEU A 207 -11.41 -5.72 -5.89
CA LEU A 207 -12.62 -5.15 -5.33
C LEU A 207 -13.04 -5.97 -4.09
N HIS A 208 -13.13 -5.31 -2.95
CA HIS A 208 -13.40 -5.94 -1.67
C HIS A 208 -14.23 -5.05 -0.75
N TRP A 209 -14.74 -5.64 0.34
CA TRP A 209 -15.74 -5.01 1.19
C TRP A 209 -15.71 -5.56 2.62
N GLY A 210 -15.87 -4.67 3.60
CA GLY A 210 -16.19 -5.05 4.98
C GLY A 210 -17.70 -5.03 5.17
N SER A 211 -18.33 -6.20 5.17
CA SER A 211 -19.79 -6.35 5.09
C SER A 211 -20.55 -5.88 6.33
N ASN A 212 -19.88 -5.80 7.49
CA ASN A 212 -20.50 -5.34 8.72
C ASN A 212 -19.46 -4.93 9.79
N TYR A 213 -19.44 -3.65 10.16
CA TYR A 213 -18.71 -3.16 11.33
C TYR A 213 -19.63 -3.03 12.55
N SER A 214 -19.96 -4.17 13.13
CA SER A 214 -20.75 -4.27 14.36
C SER A 214 -19.88 -4.34 15.62
N THR A 215 -20.50 -4.43 16.79
CA THR A 215 -19.81 -4.56 18.09
C THR A 215 -19.32 -5.98 18.39
N LYS A 216 -19.54 -6.95 17.50
CA LYS A 216 -19.02 -8.33 17.65
C LYS A 216 -17.50 -8.27 17.79
N LEU A 217 -16.95 -8.94 18.80
CA LEU A 217 -15.51 -8.96 19.05
C LEU A 217 -14.77 -9.43 17.80
N ARG A 218 -13.92 -8.55 17.28
CA ARG A 218 -13.09 -8.80 16.10
C ARG A 218 -11.75 -8.10 16.27
N ARG A 219 -10.70 -8.83 15.94
CA ARG A 219 -9.32 -8.36 15.90
C ARG A 219 -8.68 -8.97 14.67
N THR A 220 -8.31 -8.15 13.71
CA THR A 220 -7.68 -8.62 12.47
C THR A 220 -6.34 -7.96 12.32
N VAL A 221 -5.28 -8.77 12.33
CA VAL A 221 -3.94 -8.33 11.98
C VAL A 221 -3.92 -8.09 10.48
N HIS A 222 -3.64 -6.85 10.09
CA HIS A 222 -3.62 -6.37 8.72
C HIS A 222 -2.21 -5.96 8.36
N LEU A 223 -1.65 -6.64 7.36
CA LEU A 223 -0.25 -6.49 6.98
C LEU A 223 -0.14 -6.16 5.50
N GLY A 224 0.92 -5.43 5.17
CA GLY A 224 1.37 -5.21 3.80
C GLY A 224 2.80 -5.72 3.63
N TYR A 225 3.09 -6.38 2.52
CA TYR A 225 4.46 -6.75 2.15
C TYR A 225 4.76 -6.33 0.73
N ARG A 226 5.91 -5.70 0.52
CA ARG A 226 6.43 -5.35 -0.80
C ARG A 226 7.64 -6.20 -1.17
N ALA A 227 7.81 -6.44 -2.47
CA ALA A 227 8.96 -7.13 -3.03
C ALA A 227 10.18 -6.22 -3.14
N PHE A 228 11.36 -6.83 -3.05
CA PHE A 228 12.63 -6.31 -3.51
C PHE A 228 13.29 -7.34 -4.44
N GLY A 229 13.70 -6.90 -5.63
CA GLY A 229 14.30 -7.77 -6.65
C GLY A 229 13.32 -8.71 -7.37
N GLY A 230 12.00 -8.50 -7.23
CA GLY A 230 10.99 -9.14 -8.09
C GLY A 230 10.90 -8.44 -9.45
N ASP A 231 10.06 -8.97 -10.35
CA ASP A 231 9.98 -8.49 -11.74
C ASP A 231 9.29 -7.11 -11.89
N SER A 232 8.45 -6.71 -10.93
CA SER A 232 7.73 -5.42 -10.94
C SER A 232 8.24 -4.46 -9.86
N TYR A 233 8.31 -3.17 -10.23
CA TYR A 233 8.54 -2.08 -9.28
C TYR A 233 7.21 -1.76 -8.56
N PRO A 234 7.11 -2.00 -7.23
CA PRO A 234 5.83 -1.97 -6.55
C PRO A 234 5.24 -0.56 -6.42
N ILE A 235 3.93 -0.44 -6.62
CA ILE A 235 3.15 0.78 -6.35
C ILE A 235 3.21 1.23 -4.88
N VAL A 236 3.30 0.26 -3.95
CA VAL A 236 3.54 0.53 -2.53
C VAL A 236 5.04 0.42 -2.30
N ASP A 237 5.74 1.53 -2.51
CA ASP A 237 7.20 1.63 -2.45
C ASP A 237 7.72 2.26 -1.14
N HIS A 238 6.85 2.41 -0.13
CA HIS A 238 7.16 3.05 1.15
C HIS A 238 6.83 2.17 2.36
N PHE A 239 7.38 2.57 3.51
CA PHE A 239 7.07 2.00 4.81
C PHE A 239 6.19 2.96 5.64
N TYR A 240 5.32 2.41 6.48
CA TYR A 240 4.53 3.14 7.46
C TYR A 240 5.20 3.15 8.85
N TRP A 241 6.51 2.93 8.90
CA TRP A 241 7.29 2.83 10.13
C TRP A 241 8.70 3.39 9.90
N ASN A 242 9.42 3.68 10.98
CA ASN A 242 10.85 4.01 10.98
C ASN A 242 11.59 3.10 11.97
N LEU A 243 12.92 3.16 12.05
CA LEU A 243 13.68 2.23 12.88
C LEU A 243 13.55 2.44 14.41
N LYS A 244 12.93 3.53 14.89
CA LYS A 244 12.92 3.87 16.33
C LYS A 244 12.27 2.78 17.19
N PHE A 245 11.15 2.21 16.75
CA PHE A 245 10.46 1.17 17.52
C PHE A 245 11.27 -0.12 17.66
N THR A 246 12.23 -0.36 16.75
CA THR A 246 13.03 -1.59 16.75
C THR A 246 13.94 -1.73 17.97
N GLN A 247 14.18 -0.64 18.72
CA GLN A 247 14.90 -0.68 19.99
C GLN A 247 14.21 -1.56 21.04
N HIS A 248 12.90 -1.80 20.88
CA HIS A 248 12.10 -2.65 21.76
C HIS A 248 12.10 -4.12 21.33
N LEU A 249 12.70 -4.45 20.18
CA LEU A 249 12.66 -5.78 19.61
C LEU A 249 13.91 -6.60 19.98
N PRO A 250 13.81 -7.93 19.99
CA PRO A 250 14.97 -8.80 20.01
C PRO A 250 15.93 -8.50 18.85
N ALA A 251 17.23 -8.74 19.07
CA ALA A 251 18.28 -8.38 18.11
C ALA A 251 18.02 -8.92 16.70
N LYS A 252 17.56 -10.18 16.57
CA LYS A 252 17.24 -10.80 15.28
C LYS A 252 16.15 -10.03 14.52
N ALA A 253 15.07 -9.65 15.20
CA ALA A 253 13.97 -8.91 14.58
C ALA A 253 14.42 -7.50 14.20
N ARG A 254 15.17 -6.81 15.08
CA ARG A 254 15.76 -5.51 14.78
C ARG A 254 16.65 -5.53 13.54
N SER A 255 17.57 -6.49 13.43
CA SER A 255 18.44 -6.62 12.25
C SER A 255 17.65 -6.87 10.96
N GLN A 256 16.50 -7.53 11.04
CA GLN A 256 15.63 -7.73 9.88
C GLN A 256 15.02 -6.41 9.39
N PHE A 257 14.56 -5.53 10.29
CA PHE A 257 14.08 -4.20 9.92
C PHE A 257 15.20 -3.27 9.43
N GLU A 258 16.39 -3.36 10.02
CA GLU A 258 17.58 -2.65 9.52
C GLU A 258 17.92 -3.10 8.09
N HIS A 259 17.82 -4.40 7.80
CA HIS A 259 17.99 -4.93 6.45
C HIS A 259 16.91 -4.41 5.47
N PHE A 260 15.63 -4.38 5.88
CA PHE A 260 14.56 -3.78 5.06
C PHE A 260 14.84 -2.30 4.72
N PHE A 261 15.33 -1.54 5.71
CA PHE A 261 15.71 -0.15 5.49
C PHE A 261 16.91 -0.02 4.54
N GLN A 262 17.90 -0.92 4.63
CA GLN A 262 19.02 -0.96 3.68
C GLN A 262 18.56 -1.23 2.24
N LEU A 263 17.63 -2.17 2.04
CA LEU A 263 17.04 -2.45 0.73
C LEU A 263 16.34 -1.21 0.14
N GLN A 264 15.61 -0.47 0.98
CA GLN A 264 14.98 0.80 0.58
C GLN A 264 16.04 1.83 0.16
N GLN A 265 17.12 1.99 0.93
CA GLN A 265 18.19 2.95 0.60
C GLN A 265 18.89 2.59 -0.72
N GLN A 266 19.19 1.30 -0.94
CA GLN A 266 19.76 0.83 -2.21
C GLN A 266 18.84 1.12 -3.40
N GLN A 267 17.53 0.94 -3.22
CA GLN A 267 16.55 1.29 -4.25
C GLN A 267 16.51 2.81 -4.48
N SER A 268 16.54 3.62 -3.42
CA SER A 268 16.65 5.08 -3.53
C SER A 268 17.90 5.50 -4.32
N ASP A 269 19.05 4.84 -4.13
CA ASP A 269 20.26 5.13 -4.90
C ASP A 269 20.07 4.84 -6.40
N VAL A 270 19.34 3.77 -6.75
CA VAL A 270 18.98 3.46 -8.14
C VAL A 270 18.04 4.52 -8.72
N ILE A 271 17.03 4.96 -7.96
CA ILE A 271 16.09 6.01 -8.38
C ILE A 271 16.85 7.33 -8.57
N GLU A 272 17.75 7.69 -7.66
CA GLU A 272 18.56 8.90 -7.75
C GLU A 272 19.44 8.90 -8.99
N ALA A 273 20.15 7.80 -9.26
CA ALA A 273 20.92 7.65 -10.49
C ALA A 273 20.04 7.74 -11.75
N THR A 274 18.82 7.17 -11.70
CA THR A 274 17.84 7.23 -12.79
C THR A 274 17.37 8.67 -13.05
N PHE A 275 17.11 9.44 -11.99
CA PHE A 275 16.74 10.85 -12.07
C PHE A 275 17.88 11.71 -12.62
N HIS A 276 19.11 11.46 -12.21
CA HIS A 276 20.29 12.13 -12.80
C HIS A 276 20.46 11.80 -14.28
N ALA A 277 20.21 10.55 -14.70
CA ALA A 277 20.25 10.19 -16.11
C ALA A 277 19.22 10.98 -16.93
N ILE A 278 17.98 11.14 -16.42
CA ILE A 278 16.94 11.97 -17.06
C ILE A 278 17.40 13.43 -17.16
N ARG A 279 17.92 13.99 -16.06
CA ARG A 279 18.41 15.38 -16.03
C ARG A 279 19.51 15.61 -17.08
N ASN A 280 20.44 14.66 -17.19
CA ASN A 280 21.58 14.71 -18.10
C ASN A 280 21.27 14.25 -19.53
N LYS A 281 20.01 13.90 -19.81
CA LYS A 281 19.56 13.32 -21.08
C LYS A 281 20.30 12.02 -21.48
N ASP A 282 20.72 11.24 -20.50
CA ASP A 282 21.33 9.93 -20.70
C ASP A 282 20.28 8.83 -20.84
N ALA A 283 19.90 8.55 -22.10
CA ALA A 283 18.93 7.51 -22.42
C ALA A 283 19.36 6.10 -21.96
N ASN A 284 20.67 5.79 -21.98
CA ASN A 284 21.16 4.47 -21.61
C ASN A 284 21.16 4.30 -20.09
N GLY A 285 21.62 5.31 -19.35
CA GLY A 285 21.53 5.35 -17.89
C GLY A 285 20.10 5.24 -17.40
N PHE A 286 19.16 5.95 -18.02
CA PHE A 286 17.74 5.87 -17.67
C PHE A 286 17.16 4.47 -17.91
N ARG A 287 17.41 3.87 -19.09
CA ARG A 287 16.95 2.49 -19.38
C ARG A 287 17.52 1.47 -18.40
N SER A 288 18.81 1.60 -18.05
CA SER A 288 19.47 0.74 -17.07
C SER A 288 18.84 0.88 -15.68
N GLY A 289 18.54 2.12 -15.26
CA GLY A 289 17.84 2.40 -14.01
C GLY A 289 16.45 1.77 -13.94
N VAL A 290 15.63 1.98 -14.98
CA VAL A 290 14.29 1.38 -15.07
C VAL A 290 14.36 -0.15 -15.07
N ALA A 291 15.30 -0.75 -15.81
CA ALA A 291 15.46 -2.22 -15.83
C ALA A 291 15.93 -2.79 -14.48
N LYS A 292 16.66 -2.02 -13.66
CA LYS A 292 17.02 -2.43 -12.30
C LYS A 292 15.83 -2.37 -11.33
N LEU A 293 14.99 -1.35 -11.46
CA LEU A 293 13.80 -1.18 -10.62
C LEU A 293 12.68 -2.15 -11.01
N HIS A 294 12.54 -2.39 -12.31
CA HIS A 294 11.50 -3.20 -12.93
C HIS A 294 12.14 -4.19 -13.92
N PRO A 295 12.71 -5.31 -13.42
CA PRO A 295 13.38 -6.32 -14.23
C PRO A 295 12.51 -6.89 -15.35
N GLY A 296 11.22 -7.10 -15.09
CA GLY A 296 10.23 -7.51 -16.08
C GLY A 296 10.25 -6.57 -17.29
N GLU A 297 10.28 -7.14 -18.50
CA GLU A 297 10.42 -6.35 -19.74
C GLU A 297 9.10 -5.77 -20.22
N GLU A 298 7.99 -6.43 -19.89
CA GLU A 298 6.63 -5.97 -20.20
C GLU A 298 6.20 -4.88 -19.19
N GLU A 299 5.37 -3.94 -19.64
CA GLU A 299 4.71 -2.93 -18.78
C GLU A 299 5.65 -1.96 -18.02
N ARG A 300 6.94 -1.88 -18.36
CA ARG A 300 7.91 -0.94 -17.74
C ARG A 300 7.47 0.53 -17.74
N MET A 301 6.56 0.92 -18.63
CA MET A 301 6.00 2.26 -18.64
C MET A 301 5.27 2.59 -17.32
N VAL A 302 4.72 1.59 -16.62
CA VAL A 302 4.11 1.76 -15.28
C VAL A 302 5.14 2.23 -14.25
N ALA A 303 6.35 1.65 -14.26
CA ALA A 303 7.44 2.12 -13.40
C ALA A 303 7.83 3.57 -13.72
N VAL A 304 7.85 3.96 -15.00
CA VAL A 304 8.10 5.36 -15.41
C VAL A 304 7.01 6.30 -14.89
N VAL A 305 5.74 5.85 -14.84
CA VAL A 305 4.67 6.63 -14.19
C VAL A 305 4.93 6.80 -12.70
N PHE A 306 5.27 5.74 -11.97
CA PHE A 306 5.59 5.84 -10.54
C PHE A 306 6.76 6.80 -10.29
N LEU A 307 7.81 6.71 -11.10
CA LEU A 307 8.94 7.65 -11.06
C LEU A 307 8.51 9.10 -11.31
N SER A 308 7.58 9.34 -12.23
CA SER A 308 7.03 10.68 -12.49
C SER A 308 6.27 11.25 -11.29
N LYS A 309 5.55 10.40 -10.55
CA LYS A 309 4.86 10.79 -9.31
C LYS A 309 5.85 11.11 -8.20
N LEU A 310 6.90 10.32 -8.06
CA LEU A 310 7.96 10.62 -7.10
C LEU A 310 8.69 11.92 -7.47
N ALA A 311 8.96 12.16 -8.76
CA ALA A 311 9.56 13.42 -9.23
C ALA A 311 8.68 14.64 -8.91
N ASP A 312 7.35 14.55 -9.10
CA ASP A 312 6.40 15.59 -8.69
C ASP A 312 6.47 15.88 -7.18
N LYS A 313 6.51 14.83 -6.34
CA LYS A 313 6.65 14.98 -4.88
C LYS A 313 7.96 15.67 -4.50
N VAL A 314 9.08 15.26 -5.09
CA VAL A 314 10.40 15.88 -4.85
C VAL A 314 10.40 17.34 -5.27
N HIS A 315 9.85 17.65 -6.45
CA HIS A 315 9.72 19.01 -6.96
C HIS A 315 8.90 19.90 -6.00
N LYS A 316 7.73 19.43 -5.55
CA LYS A 316 6.89 20.14 -4.57
C LYS A 316 7.60 20.35 -3.24
N LEU A 317 8.29 19.34 -2.71
CA LEU A 317 9.02 19.49 -1.44
C LEU A 317 10.18 20.48 -1.51
N LYS A 318 10.72 20.73 -2.71
CA LYS A 318 11.76 21.72 -2.95
C LYS A 318 11.24 23.12 -3.29
N ASP A 319 9.93 23.28 -3.41
CA ASP A 319 9.31 24.60 -3.53
C ASP A 319 9.54 25.40 -2.23
N PRO A 320 10.11 26.62 -2.30
CA PRO A 320 10.32 27.48 -1.14
C PRO A 320 9.05 27.82 -0.36
N GLU A 321 7.89 27.86 -1.01
CA GLU A 321 6.61 28.14 -0.36
C GLU A 321 6.13 26.92 0.41
N ILE A 322 6.27 25.71 -0.14
CA ILE A 322 5.89 24.46 0.53
C ILE A 322 6.87 24.11 1.65
N SER A 323 8.18 24.21 1.41
CA SER A 323 9.21 23.82 2.38
C SER A 323 9.17 24.60 3.71
N LYS A 324 8.59 25.81 3.70
CA LYS A 324 8.40 26.64 4.90
C LYS A 324 7.09 26.36 5.64
N LEU A 325 6.17 25.59 5.06
CA LEU A 325 4.90 25.28 5.69
C LEU A 325 5.09 24.36 6.90
N PRO A 326 4.13 24.37 7.85
CA PRO A 326 4.07 23.37 8.90
C PRO A 326 4.02 21.94 8.33
N ILE A 327 4.50 20.98 9.12
CA ILE A 327 4.62 19.57 8.72
C ILE A 327 3.32 18.99 8.13
N GLU A 328 2.18 19.28 8.74
CA GLU A 328 0.86 18.78 8.29
C GLU A 328 0.47 19.30 6.91
N GLU A 329 0.77 20.57 6.63
CA GLU A 329 0.49 21.17 5.32
C GLU A 329 1.43 20.62 4.24
N ARG A 330 2.69 20.33 4.59
CA ARG A 330 3.65 19.68 3.70
C ARG A 330 3.25 18.24 3.36
N ILE A 331 2.77 17.49 4.36
CA ILE A 331 2.19 16.14 4.16
C ILE A 331 1.03 16.23 3.17
N GLY A 332 0.13 17.20 3.35
CA GLY A 332 -1.00 17.44 2.45
C GLY A 332 -0.58 17.81 1.03
N ALA A 333 0.43 18.67 0.87
CA ALA A 333 0.92 19.15 -0.43
C ALA A 333 1.38 18.02 -1.36
N ILE A 334 1.95 16.95 -0.81
CA ILE A 334 2.36 15.75 -1.58
C ILE A 334 1.41 14.57 -1.44
N SER A 335 0.27 14.77 -0.76
CA SER A 335 -0.74 13.73 -0.50
C SER A 335 -0.13 12.45 0.10
N ALA A 336 0.82 12.62 1.03
CA ALA A 336 1.48 11.52 1.73
C ALA A 336 0.74 11.15 3.01
N HIS A 337 1.14 10.04 3.63
CA HIS A 337 0.68 9.66 4.96
C HIS A 337 1.69 10.15 6.00
N ARG A 338 1.23 10.59 7.18
CA ARG A 338 2.14 11.09 8.23
C ARG A 338 3.29 10.12 8.58
N LEU A 339 3.00 8.82 8.53
CA LEU A 339 3.97 7.77 8.87
C LEU A 339 5.06 7.56 7.80
N ASN A 340 4.77 7.87 6.53
CA ASN A 340 5.73 7.66 5.43
C ASN A 340 6.34 8.97 4.90
N PHE A 341 5.87 10.13 5.35
CA PHE A 341 6.31 11.44 4.88
C PHE A 341 7.83 11.63 4.96
N HIS A 342 8.45 11.21 6.06
CA HIS A 342 9.89 11.31 6.28
C HIS A 342 10.71 10.67 5.15
N LEU A 343 10.24 9.57 4.54
CA LEU A 343 10.93 8.93 3.43
C LEU A 343 10.98 9.83 2.18
N TYR A 344 9.93 10.61 1.95
CA TYR A 344 9.89 11.55 0.82
C TYR A 344 10.73 12.79 1.09
N GLU A 345 10.78 13.28 2.33
CA GLU A 345 11.71 14.35 2.73
C GLU A 345 13.17 13.91 2.57
N ASP A 346 13.54 12.80 3.19
CA ASP A 346 14.91 12.26 3.15
C ASP A 346 15.36 12.01 1.71
N PHE A 347 14.46 11.53 0.86
CA PHE A 347 14.76 11.33 -0.56
C PHE A 347 14.88 12.64 -1.33
N ALA A 348 13.99 13.61 -1.09
CA ALA A 348 14.06 14.91 -1.74
C ALA A 348 15.38 15.64 -1.41
N ASP A 349 15.93 15.45 -0.21
CA ASP A 349 17.19 16.06 0.23
C ASP A 349 18.43 15.63 -0.54
N ARG A 350 18.32 14.58 -1.36
CA ARG A 350 19.36 14.20 -2.33
C ARG A 350 19.46 15.18 -3.51
N PHE A 351 18.50 16.09 -3.69
CA PHE A 351 18.44 17.01 -4.83
C PHE A 351 18.44 18.48 -4.41
N SER A 352 19.06 19.33 -5.22
CA SER A 352 18.84 20.78 -5.18
C SER A 352 17.48 21.14 -5.78
N ALA A 353 16.95 22.33 -5.49
CA ALA A 353 15.71 22.81 -6.09
C ALA A 353 15.80 22.91 -7.62
N GLU A 354 16.94 23.35 -8.15
CA GLU A 354 17.22 23.38 -9.59
C GLU A 354 17.21 21.98 -10.20
N ALA A 355 17.87 21.01 -9.55
CA ALA A 355 17.87 19.63 -10.04
C ALA A 355 16.47 19.03 -10.06
N ALA A 356 15.69 19.24 -9.00
CA ALA A 356 14.31 18.76 -8.90
C ALA A 356 13.42 19.36 -10.00
N GLU A 357 13.56 20.66 -10.26
CA GLU A 357 12.85 21.36 -11.35
C GLU A 357 13.23 20.82 -12.74
N ASP A 358 14.51 20.60 -13.01
CA ASP A 358 14.97 20.04 -14.29
C ASP A 358 14.41 18.63 -14.53
N ILE A 359 14.45 17.77 -13.50
CA ILE A 359 13.92 16.40 -13.55
C ILE A 359 12.42 16.45 -13.79
N TRP A 360 11.68 17.27 -13.04
CA TRP A 360 10.24 17.43 -13.20
C TRP A 360 9.84 17.88 -14.61
N LYS A 361 10.55 18.87 -15.17
CA LYS A 361 10.34 19.32 -16.55
C LYS A 361 10.48 18.21 -17.59
N ARG A 362 11.29 17.17 -17.35
CA ARG A 362 11.39 16.02 -18.27
C ARG A 362 10.20 15.06 -18.14
N PHE A 363 9.60 15.00 -16.96
CA PHE A 363 8.41 14.19 -16.69
C PHE A 363 7.09 14.87 -17.07
N SER A 364 7.06 16.20 -17.22
CA SER A 364 5.83 16.98 -17.43
C SER A 364 5.00 16.47 -18.61
N THR A 365 5.61 16.13 -19.75
CA THR A 365 4.90 15.60 -20.92
C THR A 365 4.16 14.29 -20.61
N LEU A 366 4.78 13.38 -19.88
CA LEU A 366 4.12 12.14 -19.44
C LEU A 366 2.99 12.46 -18.45
N TYR A 367 3.26 13.34 -17.49
CA TYR A 367 2.30 13.73 -16.47
C TYR A 367 1.04 14.36 -17.07
N GLU A 368 1.20 15.26 -18.04
CA GLU A 368 0.11 15.89 -18.79
C GLU A 368 -0.70 14.87 -19.59
N LYS A 369 -0.03 13.92 -20.28
CA LYS A 369 -0.71 12.86 -21.03
C LYS A 369 -1.58 11.98 -20.13
N ILE A 370 -1.07 11.61 -18.96
CA ILE A 370 -1.84 10.86 -17.96
C ILE A 370 -2.99 11.72 -17.44
N GLY A 371 -2.74 13.00 -17.14
CA GLY A 371 -3.77 13.93 -16.69
C GLY A 371 -4.91 14.11 -17.69
N ALA A 372 -4.59 14.18 -18.98
CA ALA A 372 -5.55 14.25 -20.07
C ALA A 372 -6.38 12.96 -20.20
N GLU A 373 -5.73 11.80 -20.06
CA GLU A 373 -6.43 10.51 -20.06
C GLU A 373 -7.39 10.38 -18.88
N ILE A 374 -6.95 10.74 -17.68
CA ILE A 374 -7.82 10.75 -16.49
C ILE A 374 -8.98 11.74 -16.70
N ALA A 375 -8.74 12.93 -17.25
CA ALA A 375 -9.80 13.91 -17.51
C ALA A 375 -10.82 13.42 -18.55
N ARG A 376 -10.37 12.64 -19.54
CA ARG A 376 -11.23 12.02 -20.55
C ARG A 376 -12.09 10.90 -19.95
N SER A 377 -11.50 10.08 -19.09
CA SER A 377 -12.08 8.82 -18.64
C SER A 377 -12.79 8.91 -17.29
N VAL A 378 -12.51 9.94 -16.47
CA VAL A 378 -13.08 10.13 -15.12
C VAL A 378 -13.82 11.46 -15.04
N SER A 379 -15.15 11.42 -15.04
CA SER A 379 -15.98 12.62 -15.05
C SER A 379 -16.08 13.36 -13.71
N ASP A 380 -15.87 12.65 -12.60
CA ASP A 380 -15.87 13.21 -11.23
C ASP A 380 -14.75 12.59 -10.41
N ARG A 381 -13.72 13.37 -10.08
CA ARG A 381 -12.56 12.92 -9.29
C ARG A 381 -12.79 12.93 -7.78
N THR A 382 -13.93 13.47 -7.33
CA THR A 382 -14.31 13.46 -5.91
C THR A 382 -15.04 12.17 -5.54
N SER A 383 -15.65 11.50 -6.53
CA SER A 383 -16.27 10.19 -6.35
C SER A 383 -15.24 9.07 -6.49
N ARG A 384 -15.00 8.37 -5.37
CA ARG A 384 -14.12 7.19 -5.33
C ARG A 384 -14.52 6.11 -6.35
N VAL A 385 -15.81 5.96 -6.61
CA VAL A 385 -16.34 4.98 -7.58
C VAL A 385 -15.98 5.38 -9.01
N MET A 386 -16.06 6.67 -9.32
CA MET A 386 -15.69 7.19 -10.64
C MET A 386 -14.18 7.11 -10.89
N CYS A 387 -13.36 7.25 -9.84
CA CYS A 387 -11.92 7.01 -9.92
C CYS A 387 -11.55 5.56 -10.33
N TYR A 388 -12.48 4.60 -10.23
CA TYR A 388 -12.29 3.22 -10.73
C TYR A 388 -12.70 3.01 -12.18
N GLN A 389 -13.09 4.06 -12.90
CA GLN A 389 -13.25 3.99 -14.35
C GLN A 389 -11.91 3.59 -14.99
N LEU A 390 -12.00 2.79 -16.06
CA LEU A 390 -10.81 2.33 -16.77
C LEU A 390 -10.06 3.54 -17.30
N THR A 391 -8.84 3.73 -16.81
CA THR A 391 -7.88 4.69 -17.32
C THR A 391 -6.79 3.92 -18.04
N ASP A 392 -6.59 4.27 -19.31
CA ASP A 392 -5.59 3.62 -20.16
C ASP A 392 -4.21 4.22 -19.93
N MET A 393 -3.16 3.47 -20.27
CA MET A 393 -1.85 4.09 -20.47
C MET A 393 -1.93 5.04 -21.67
N PRO A 394 -1.17 6.15 -21.70
CA PRO A 394 -1.22 7.09 -22.82
C PRO A 394 -0.97 6.38 -24.16
N ALA A 395 -1.92 6.50 -25.09
CA ALA A 395 -1.85 5.79 -26.36
C ALA A 395 -0.61 6.20 -27.18
N ASN A 396 0.09 5.20 -27.73
CA ASN A 396 1.30 5.37 -28.54
C ASN A 396 2.40 6.19 -27.83
N PHE A 397 2.55 6.00 -26.52
CA PHE A 397 3.57 6.70 -25.74
C PHE A 397 4.26 5.72 -24.79
N GLU A 398 5.27 5.04 -25.32
CA GLU A 398 6.06 4.06 -24.59
C GLU A 398 7.32 4.68 -23.97
N VAL A 399 8.11 3.85 -23.27
CA VAL A 399 9.39 4.29 -22.68
C VAL A 399 10.31 4.98 -23.69
N ALA A 400 10.30 4.53 -24.96
CA ALA A 400 11.08 5.16 -26.02
C ALA A 400 10.56 6.55 -26.42
N ASP A 401 9.23 6.77 -26.40
CA ASP A 401 8.62 8.08 -26.64
C ASP A 401 8.90 9.04 -25.50
N PHE A 402 8.83 8.56 -24.26
CA PHE A 402 9.23 9.32 -23.08
C PHE A 402 10.67 9.82 -23.19
N ILE A 403 11.61 8.95 -23.59
CA ILE A 403 13.01 9.34 -23.78
C ILE A 403 13.16 10.40 -24.89
N ARG A 404 12.38 10.30 -25.97
CA ARG A 404 12.41 11.27 -27.06
C ARG A 404 11.82 12.63 -26.69
N SER A 405 11.03 12.73 -25.63
CA SER A 405 10.35 13.99 -25.28
C SER A 405 11.21 14.99 -24.51
N TRP A 406 12.45 14.66 -24.11
CA TRP A 406 13.28 15.53 -23.27
C TRP A 406 14.63 15.97 -23.83
#